data_AF-A0AAP2E169-F1
#
_entry.id   AF-A0AAP2E169-F1
#
_cell.length_a   1.000
_cell.length_b   1.000
_cell.length_c   1.000
_cell.angle_alpha   90.00
_cell.angle_beta   90.00
_cell.angle_gamma   90.00
#
_symmetry.space_group_name_H-M   'P 1'
#
loop_
_entity.id
_entity.type
_entity.pdbx_description
1 polymer ?
#
loop_
_entity_poly.entity_id
_entity_poly.type
_entity_poly.pdbx_seq_one_letter_code
_entity_poly.pdbx_strand_id
1 'polypeptide(L)'
;MKRIIITLLAVALYRASFACDVCKKQQPKVLRGITHGAGPQSNWDYVIVITIAIVVLITLFYSIKWLIRPGEKRADHIKHSIFTQESV
;
A
#
# COMPACT_ATOMS: atom_id res chain seq x y z
N MET A 1 -3.73 24.35 -18.65
CA MET A 1 -4.96 24.40 -17.82
C MET A 1 -5.34 23.04 -17.22
N LYS A 2 -5.56 21.98 -18.02
CA LYS A 2 -5.91 20.63 -17.49
C LYS A 2 -4.96 20.09 -16.40
N ARG A 3 -3.64 20.21 -16.62
CA ARG A 3 -2.63 19.80 -15.61
C ARG A 3 -2.73 20.59 -14.31
N ILE A 4 -2.94 21.91 -14.39
CA ILE A 4 -3.08 22.78 -13.22
C ILE A 4 -4.35 22.43 -12.43
N ILE A 5 -5.47 22.16 -13.11
CA ILE A 5 -6.72 21.73 -12.47
C ILE A 5 -6.53 20.39 -11.74
N ILE A 6 -5.85 19.42 -12.37
CA ILE A 6 -5.55 18.12 -11.75
C ILE A 6 -4.64 18.29 -10.53
N THR A 7 -3.59 19.13 -10.62
CA THR A 7 -2.69 19.41 -9.50
C THR A 7 -3.44 20.07 -8.33
N LEU A 8 -4.29 21.05 -8.61
CA LEU A 8 -5.09 21.73 -7.57
C LEU A 8 -6.09 20.77 -6.90
N LEU A 9 -6.73 19.90 -7.68
CA LEU A 9 -7.62 18.87 -7.15
C LEU A 9 -6.86 17.86 -6.26
N ALA A 10 -5.66 17.43 -6.68
CA ALA A 10 -4.82 16.52 -5.91
C ALA A 10 -4.38 17.14 -4.58
N VAL A 11 -4.01 18.43 -4.56
CA VAL A 11 -3.64 19.15 -3.34
C VAL A 11 -4.84 19.30 -2.39
N ALA A 12 -6.04 19.57 -2.92
CA ALA A 12 -7.25 19.63 -2.11
C ALA A 12 -7.60 18.27 -1.48
N LEU A 13 -7.47 17.18 -2.24
CA LEU A 13 -7.69 15.81 -1.75
C LEU A 13 -6.64 15.37 -0.72
N TYR A 14 -5.38 15.81 -0.87
CA TYR A 14 -4.32 15.55 0.11
C TYR A 14 -4.64 16.14 1.48
N ARG A 15 -5.33 17.28 1.54
CA ARG A 15 -5.76 17.86 2.82
C ARG A 15 -6.87 17.06 3.50
N ALA A 16 -7.70 16.37 2.72
CA ALA A 16 -8.77 15.52 3.23
C ALA A 16 -8.26 14.16 3.75
N SER A 17 -7.02 13.74 3.43
CA SER A 17 -6.45 12.48 3.93
C SER A 17 -5.85 12.58 5.33
N PHE A 18 -5.68 13.77 5.89
CA PHE A 18 -5.22 13.94 7.27
C PHE A 18 -6.36 13.84 8.29
N ALA A 19 -6.12 13.11 9.38
CA ALA A 19 -7.07 13.02 10.49
C ALA A 19 -7.25 14.39 11.18
N CYS A 20 -8.50 14.81 11.36
CA CYS A 20 -8.85 15.94 12.22
C CYS A 20 -8.61 15.57 13.71
N ASP A 21 -8.65 16.54 14.62
CA ASP A 21 -8.34 16.30 16.04
C ASP A 21 -9.29 15.30 16.72
N VAL A 22 -10.55 15.26 16.29
CA VAL A 22 -11.53 14.28 16.75
C VAL A 22 -11.12 12.88 16.29
N CYS A 23 -10.82 12.69 15.00
CA CYS A 23 -10.34 11.43 14.46
C CYS A 23 -9.04 10.99 15.14
N LYS A 24 -8.12 11.91 15.42
CA LYS A 24 -6.89 11.61 16.18
C LYS A 24 -7.20 11.09 17.58
N LYS A 25 -8.19 11.61 18.29
CA LYS A 25 -8.56 11.13 19.64
C LYS A 25 -9.13 9.70 19.65
N GLN A 26 -9.76 9.29 18.55
CA GLN A 26 -10.36 7.96 18.41
C GLN A 26 -9.37 6.89 17.90
N GLN A 27 -8.20 7.30 17.42
CA GLN A 27 -7.14 6.38 17.04
C GLN A 27 -6.57 5.66 18.26
N PRO A 28 -6.06 4.42 18.10
CA PRO A 28 -5.47 3.66 19.19
C PRO A 28 -4.21 4.37 19.70
N LYS A 29 -4.02 4.40 21.02
CA LYS A 29 -2.97 5.21 21.69
C LYS A 29 -1.58 5.02 21.08
N VAL A 30 -1.22 3.78 20.75
CA VAL A 30 0.12 3.41 20.25
C VAL A 30 0.35 3.87 18.81
N LEU A 31 -0.70 3.96 17.99
CA LEU A 31 -0.59 4.26 16.55
C LEU A 31 -1.28 5.58 16.19
N ARG A 32 -1.47 6.45 17.17
CA ARG A 32 -2.12 7.75 17.01
C ARG A 32 -1.30 8.64 16.08
N GLY A 33 -1.96 9.20 15.07
CA GLY A 33 -1.35 9.96 13.98
C GLY A 33 -0.93 9.12 12.77
N ILE A 34 -0.92 7.79 12.89
CA ILE A 34 -0.51 6.87 11.81
C ILE A 34 -1.74 6.16 11.23
N THR A 35 -2.62 5.60 12.08
CA THR A 35 -3.79 4.87 11.60
C THR A 35 -4.90 5.81 11.14
N HIS A 36 -5.73 5.36 10.22
CA HIS A 36 -6.95 6.06 9.83
C HIS A 36 -8.12 5.40 10.57
N GLY A 37 -9.04 6.20 11.11
CA GLY A 37 -10.22 5.68 11.81
C GLY A 37 -9.95 5.10 13.20
N ALA A 38 -10.99 4.46 13.75
CA ALA A 38 -10.94 3.81 15.05
C ALA A 38 -10.04 2.56 15.00
N GLY A 39 -9.22 2.39 16.04
CA GLY A 39 -8.35 1.22 16.17
C GLY A 39 -9.08 -0.04 16.64
N PRO A 40 -8.34 -1.13 16.82
CA PRO A 40 -8.85 -2.37 17.40
C PRO A 40 -9.51 -2.09 18.77
N GLN A 41 -10.73 -2.58 18.98
CA GLN A 41 -11.54 -2.29 20.17
C GLN A 41 -11.30 -3.33 21.28
N SER A 42 -10.96 -4.56 20.90
CA SER A 42 -10.66 -5.66 21.81
C SER A 42 -9.22 -6.15 21.68
N ASN A 43 -8.72 -6.87 22.69
CA ASN A 43 -7.40 -7.52 22.64
C ASN A 43 -7.31 -8.57 21.52
N TRP A 44 -8.42 -9.23 21.19
CA TRP A 44 -8.49 -10.20 20.10
C TRP A 44 -8.36 -9.52 18.74
N ASP A 45 -8.89 -8.31 18.58
CA ASP A 45 -8.76 -7.54 17.35
C ASP A 45 -7.27 -7.24 17.06
N TYR A 46 -6.45 -6.99 18.09
CA TYR A 46 -5.00 -6.80 17.92
C TYR A 46 -4.30 -8.07 17.42
N VAL A 47 -4.69 -9.26 17.90
CA VAL A 47 -4.14 -10.54 17.44
C VAL A 47 -4.43 -10.73 15.95
N ILE A 48 -5.66 -10.45 15.53
CA ILE A 48 -6.06 -10.54 14.12
C ILE A 48 -5.25 -9.55 13.26
N VAL A 49 -5.16 -8.29 13.69
CA VAL A 49 -4.43 -7.25 12.95
C VAL A 49 -2.94 -7.60 12.80
N ILE A 50 -2.30 -8.09 13.86
CA ILE A 50 -0.88 -8.51 13.81
C ILE A 50 -0.71 -9.70 12.86
N THR A 51 -1.61 -10.68 12.93
CA THR A 51 -1.56 -11.87 12.07
C THR A 51 -1.70 -11.49 10.60
N ILE A 52 -2.67 -10.64 10.25
CA ILE A 52 -2.87 -10.17 8.87
C ILE A 52 -1.68 -9.32 8.42
N ALA A 53 -1.13 -8.46 9.28
CA ALA A 53 0.04 -7.66 8.95
C ALA A 53 1.25 -8.55 8.57
N ILE A 54 1.49 -9.64 9.31
CA ILE A 54 2.54 -10.62 8.99
C ILE A 54 2.27 -11.25 7.62
N VAL A 55 1.05 -11.71 7.36
CA VAL A 55 0.68 -12.31 6.07
C VAL A 55 0.91 -11.32 4.92
N VAL A 56 0.49 -10.07 5.07
CA VAL A 56 0.69 -9.01 4.07
C VAL A 56 2.18 -8.72 3.83
N LEU A 57 3.01 -8.69 4.87
CA LEU A 57 4.44 -8.48 4.71
C LEU A 57 5.11 -9.64 3.96
N ILE A 58 4.69 -10.87 4.24
CA ILE A 58 5.17 -12.07 3.53
C ILE A 58 4.75 -12.01 2.06
N THR A 59 3.47 -11.72 1.78
CA THR A 59 2.98 -11.65 0.40
C THR A 59 3.62 -10.51 -0.38
N LEU A 60 3.82 -9.34 0.25
CA LEU A 60 4.53 -8.22 -0.34
C LEU A 60 5.98 -8.58 -0.65
N PHE A 61 6.69 -9.23 0.27
CA PHE A 61 8.06 -9.69 0.06
C PHE A 61 8.15 -10.61 -1.15
N TYR A 62 7.30 -11.64 -1.25
CA TYR A 62 7.31 -12.56 -2.39
C TYR A 62 6.87 -11.90 -3.69
N SER A 63 5.88 -11.01 -3.63
CA SER A 63 5.46 -10.20 -4.77
C SER A 63 6.62 -9.40 -5.34
N ILE A 64 7.35 -8.65 -4.50
CA ILE A 64 8.54 -7.90 -4.92
C ILE A 64 9.65 -8.83 -5.42
N LYS A 65 9.94 -9.90 -4.67
CA LYS A 65 10.99 -10.88 -5.02
C LYS A 65 10.79 -11.45 -6.42
N TRP A 66 9.59 -11.93 -6.73
CA TRP A 66 9.28 -12.50 -8.04
C TRP A 66 9.02 -11.43 -9.11
N LEU A 67 8.67 -10.20 -8.70
CA LEU A 67 8.62 -9.07 -9.62
C LEU A 67 10.02 -8.76 -10.17
N ILE A 68 11.02 -8.65 -9.30
CA ILE A 68 12.41 -8.30 -9.66
C ILE A 68 13.17 -9.49 -10.26
N ARG A 69 13.08 -10.67 -9.63
CA ARG A 69 13.76 -11.90 -10.06
C ARG A 69 12.75 -13.02 -10.26
N PRO A 70 12.07 -13.03 -11.43
CA PRO A 70 11.25 -14.16 -11.82
C PRO A 70 12.08 -15.44 -11.81
N GLY A 71 11.56 -16.51 -11.19
CA GLY A 71 12.20 -17.83 -11.17
C GLY A 71 11.93 -18.64 -12.43
N GLU A 72 11.15 -18.08 -13.35
CA GLU A 72 10.72 -18.69 -14.60
C GLU A 72 11.89 -18.81 -15.57
N LYS A 73 12.17 -20.03 -16.02
CA LYS A 73 13.25 -20.33 -16.98
C LYS A 73 12.76 -20.49 -18.42
N ARG A 74 11.44 -20.41 -18.64
CA ARG A 74 10.85 -20.65 -19.96
C ARG A 74 10.80 -19.37 -20.78
N ALA A 75 11.32 -19.43 -22.01
CA ALA A 75 11.48 -18.28 -22.89
C ALA A 75 10.15 -17.65 -23.35
N ASP A 76 9.04 -18.40 -23.29
CA ASP A 76 7.69 -17.99 -23.69
C ASP A 76 6.93 -17.20 -22.62
N HIS A 77 7.56 -16.90 -21.48
CA HIS A 77 6.89 -16.18 -20.39
C HIS A 77 6.65 -14.70 -20.72
N ILE A 78 5.47 -14.16 -20.37
CA ILE A 78 5.04 -12.77 -20.64
C ILE A 78 6.01 -11.69 -20.11
N LYS A 79 6.89 -12.01 -19.17
CA LYS A 79 7.94 -11.07 -18.73
C LYS A 79 9.09 -10.97 -19.73
N HIS A 80 9.46 -12.06 -20.42
CA HIS A 80 10.47 -12.00 -21.47
C HIS A 80 9.96 -11.18 -22.66
N SER A 81 8.66 -11.16 -22.98
CA SER A 81 8.16 -10.31 -24.06
C SER A 81 8.19 -8.80 -23.76
N ILE A 82 8.24 -8.41 -22.48
CA ILE A 82 8.33 -6.99 -22.07
C ILE A 82 9.79 -6.53 -22.03
N PHE A 83 10.71 -7.36 -21.54
CA PHE A 83 12.14 -7.00 -21.41
C PHE A 83 12.99 -7.34 -22.64
N THR A 84 12.50 -8.21 -23.54
CA THR A 84 13.19 -8.61 -24.79
C THR A 84 12.53 -7.94 -26.00
N GLN A 85 12.14 -6.68 -25.87
CA GLN A 85 11.88 -5.81 -27.03
C GLN A 85 13.27 -5.37 -27.53
N GLU A 86 13.96 -6.25 -28.26
CA GLU A 86 15.07 -5.82 -29.09
C GLU A 86 14.51 -4.79 -30.08
N SER A 87 15.12 -3.62 -30.05
CA SER A 87 14.97 -2.57 -31.04
C SER A 87 15.14 -3.15 -32.45
N VAL A 88 14.04 -3.31 -33.16
CA VAL A 88 14.01 -3.40 -34.63
C VAL A 88 13.57 -2.04 -35.16
#